data_AF-Q57BD8-F1
#
_entry.id   AF-Q57BD8-F1
#
_cell.length_a   1.000
_cell.length_b   1.000
_cell.length_c   1.000
_cell.angle_alpha   90.00
_cell.angle_beta   90.00
_cell.angle_gamma   90.00
#
_symmetry.space_group_name_H-M   'P 1'
#
loop_
_entity.id
_entity.type
_entity.pdbx_description
1 polymer ?
#
loop_
_entity_poly.entity_id
_entity_poly.type
_entity_poly.pdbx_seq_one_letter_code
_entity_poly.pdbx_strand_id
1 'polypeptide(L)' 'MSDQEQAEIRLAVARLKQEHADFDAAINAMIAVGCDQLRIQRMKKKKLAIKDKLQEMEDQVIPDIIA' A
#
# COMPACT_ATOMS: atom_id res chain seq x y z
N MET A 1 -20.27 -2.59 -13.05
CA MET A 1 -19.21 -3.53 -12.69
C MET A 1 -19.86 -4.84 -12.30
N SER A 2 -19.39 -5.96 -12.82
CA SER A 2 -19.86 -7.29 -12.39
C SER A 2 -19.34 -7.60 -10.97
N ASP A 3 -20.03 -8.47 -10.23
CA ASP A 3 -19.60 -8.90 -8.89
C ASP A 3 -18.17 -9.50 -8.91
N GLN A 4 -17.77 -10.06 -10.05
CA GLN A 4 -16.46 -10.62 -10.29
C GLN A 4 -15.37 -9.54 -10.39
N GLU A 5 -15.62 -8.45 -11.13
CA GLU A 5 -14.71 -7.29 -11.19
C GLU A 5 -14.51 -6.67 -9.80
N GLN A 6 -15.57 -6.55 -9.01
CA GLN A 6 -15.44 -6.04 -7.64
C GLN A 6 -14.63 -6.97 -6.74
N ALA A 7 -14.78 -8.29 -6.89
CA ALA A 7 -14.01 -9.27 -6.12
C ALA A 7 -12.52 -9.21 -6.47
N GLU A 8 -12.19 -9.07 -7.75
CA GLU A 8 -10.81 -8.92 -8.22
C GLU A 8 -10.15 -7.66 -7.68
N ILE A 9 -10.86 -6.52 -7.65
CA ILE A 9 -10.30 -5.29 -7.12
C ILE A 9 -10.13 -5.37 -5.60
N ARG A 10 -11.10 -5.97 -4.88
CA ARG A 10 -10.95 -6.21 -3.42
C ARG A 10 -9.72 -7.07 -3.12
N LEU A 11 -9.45 -8.09 -3.92
CA LEU A 11 -8.24 -8.93 -3.78
C LEU A 11 -6.96 -8.12 -4.08
N ALA A 12 -6.97 -7.30 -5.12
CA ALA A 12 -5.84 -6.43 -5.46
C ALA A 12 -5.53 -5.42 -4.33
N VAL A 13 -6.57 -4.79 -3.77
CA VAL A 13 -6.45 -3.90 -2.61
C VAL A 13 -5.91 -4.64 -1.39
N ALA A 14 -6.43 -5.84 -1.09
CA ALA A 14 -5.94 -6.65 0.03
C ALA A 14 -4.44 -6.99 -0.13
N ARG A 15 -4.01 -7.31 -1.35
CA ARG A 15 -2.59 -7.58 -1.66
C ARG A 15 -1.72 -6.35 -1.45
N LEU A 16 -2.14 -5.19 -1.93
CA LEU A 16 -1.43 -3.93 -1.73
C LEU A 16 -1.38 -3.52 -0.24
N LYS A 17 -2.45 -3.77 0.53
CA LYS A 17 -2.48 -3.56 1.98
C LYS A 17 -1.43 -4.40 2.69
N GLN A 18 -1.34 -5.68 2.32
CA GLN A 18 -0.34 -6.58 2.88
C GLN A 18 1.08 -6.13 2.52
N GLU A 19 1.33 -5.80 1.26
CA GLU A 19 2.64 -5.31 0.82
C GLU A 19 3.04 -4.03 1.56
N HIS A 20 2.11 -3.09 1.75
CA HIS A 20 2.33 -1.88 2.54
C HIS A 20 2.71 -2.18 4.00
N ALA A 21 2.05 -3.15 4.64
CA ALA A 21 2.37 -3.59 5.99
C ALA A 21 3.77 -4.24 6.07
N ASP A 22 4.14 -5.03 5.07
CA ASP A 22 5.47 -5.65 4.96
C ASP A 22 6.57 -4.59 4.84
N PHE A 23 6.35 -3.53 4.05
CA PHE A 23 7.27 -2.40 3.97
C PHE A 23 7.43 -1.71 5.33
N ASP A 24 6.36 -1.57 6.10
CA ASP A 24 6.41 -0.97 7.43
C ASP A 24 7.21 -1.81 8.42
N ALA A 25 6.97 -3.12 8.42
CA ALA A 25 7.73 -4.07 9.24
C ALA A 25 9.23 -4.03 8.88
N ALA A 26 9.55 -4.00 7.58
CA ALA A 26 10.92 -3.90 7.10
C ALA A 26 11.58 -2.58 7.52
N ILE A 27 10.88 -1.44 7.41
CA ILE A 27 11.37 -0.13 7.85
C ILE A 27 11.66 -0.13 9.35
N ASN A 28 10.76 -0.66 10.17
CA ASN A 28 10.96 -0.75 11.62
C ASN A 28 12.15 -1.64 11.97
N ALA A 29 12.31 -2.78 11.29
CA ALA A 29 13.48 -3.65 11.46
C ALA A 29 14.79 -2.95 11.06
N MET A 30 14.80 -2.22 9.94
CA MET A 30 15.97 -1.44 9.52
C MET A 30 16.33 -0.34 10.51
N ILE A 31 15.34 0.32 11.11
CA ILE A 31 15.56 1.33 12.16
C ILE A 31 16.14 0.66 13.41
N ALA A 32 15.58 -0.46 13.84
CA ALA A 32 16.03 -1.19 15.04
C ALA A 32 17.49 -1.68 14.91
N VAL A 33 17.92 -2.06 13.71
CA VAL A 33 19.29 -2.52 13.41
C VAL A 33 20.25 -1.34 13.15
N GLY A 34 19.76 -0.10 13.09
CA GLY A 34 20.59 1.08 12.80
C GLY A 34 21.07 1.12 11.34
N CYS A 35 20.23 0.72 10.39
CA CYS A 35 20.55 0.78 8.97
C CYS A 35 20.73 2.22 8.47
N ASP A 36 21.40 2.36 7.32
CA ASP A 36 21.65 3.64 6.68
C ASP A 36 20.35 4.41 6.38
N GLN A 37 20.36 5.70 6.71
CA GLN A 37 19.21 6.59 6.56
C GLN A 37 18.73 6.70 5.10
N LEU A 38 19.62 6.64 4.11
CA LEU A 38 19.27 6.65 2.69
C LEU A 38 18.50 5.39 2.29
N ARG A 39 18.86 4.22 2.85
CA ARG A 39 18.11 2.97 2.62
C ARG A 39 16.71 3.05 3.22
N ILE A 40 16.61 3.56 4.45
CA ILE A 40 15.32 3.77 5.12
C ILE A 40 14.44 4.75 4.31
N GLN A 41 15.01 5.85 3.81
CA GLN A 41 14.30 6.82 2.98
C GLN A 41 13.80 6.21 1.66
N ARG A 42 14.62 5.40 0.98
CA ARG A 42 14.21 4.69 -0.24
C ARG A 42 13.05 3.74 0.02
N MET A 43 13.05 3.05 1.16
CA MET A 43 11.99 2.13 1.56
C MET A 43 10.70 2.88 1.90
N LYS A 44 10.80 4.01 2.61
CA LYS A 44 9.66 4.92 2.85
C LYS A 44 9.06 5.46 1.55
N LYS A 45 9.89 5.79 0.55
CA LYS A 45 9.41 6.22 -0.77
C LYS A 45 8.65 5.11 -1.50
N LYS A 46 9.13 3.86 -1.43
CA LYS A 46 8.41 2.70 -1.98
C LYS A 46 7.07 2.47 -1.27
N LYS A 47 7.07 2.54 0.07
CA LYS A 47 5.85 2.45 0.88
C LYS A 47 4.82 3.51 0.47
N LEU A 48 5.27 4.75 0.24
CA LEU A 48 4.39 5.85 -0.20
C LEU A 48 3.75 5.55 -1.56
N ALA A 49 4.52 5.08 -2.54
CA ALA A 49 3.97 4.72 -3.86
C ALA A 49 2.90 3.62 -3.79
N ILE A 50 3.03 2.65 -2.88
CA ILE A 50 2.01 1.62 -2.65
C ILE A 50 0.77 2.23 -2.01
N LYS A 51 0.93 3.13 -1.04
CA LYS A 51 -0.18 3.86 -0.44
C LYS A 51 -0.94 4.68 -1.49
N ASP A 52 -0.23 5.41 -2.35
CA ASP A 52 -0.84 6.22 -3.40
C ASP A 52 -1.63 5.35 -4.39
N LYS A 53 -1.07 4.21 -4.80
CA LYS A 53 -1.75 3.24 -5.66
C LYS A 53 -2.97 2.60 -5.00
N LEU A 54 -2.89 2.34 -3.70
CA LEU A 54 -3.99 1.82 -2.92
C LEU A 54 -5.12 2.83 -2.82
N GLN A 55 -4.79 4.11 -2.63
CA GLN A 55 -5.76 5.18 -2.62
C GLN A 55 -6.42 5.36 -3.99
N GLU A 56 -5.66 5.32 -5.08
CA GLU A 56 -6.21 5.35 -6.44
C GLU A 56 -7.16 4.17 -6.73
N MET A 57 -6.82 2.96 -6.26
CA MET A 57 -7.71 1.78 -6.40
C MET A 57 -8.94 1.87 -5.50
N GLU A 58 -8.80 2.37 -4.28
CA GLU A 58 -9.93 2.61 -3.37
C GLU A 58 -10.87 3.68 -3.96
N ASP A 59 -10.34 4.76 -4.52
CA ASP A 59 -11.14 5.80 -5.19
C ASP A 59 -11.91 5.25 -6.42
N GLN A 60 -11.34 4.28 -7.16
CA GLN A 60 -12.01 3.62 -8.28
C GLN A 60 -13.14 2.66 -7.86
N VAL A 61 -13.03 2.03 -6.69
CA VAL A 61 -14.07 1.13 -6.15
C VAL A 61 -15.11 1.88 -5.31
N ILE A 62 -14.68 2.99 -4.69
CA ILE A 62 -15.45 3.85 -3.82
C ILE A 62 -15.70 5.23 -4.48
N PRO A 63 -16.26 5.35 -5.70
CA PRO A 63 -16.74 6.65 -6.17
C PRO A 63 -17.92 7.20 -5.33
N ASP A 64 -18.57 6.37 -4.51
CA ASP A 64 -19.95 6.59 -4.04
C ASP A 64 -20.08 6.89 -2.53
N ILE A 65 -18.98 7.22 -1.83
CA ILE A 65 -19.01 7.53 -0.38
C ILE A 65 -18.48 8.94 -0.06
N ILE A 66 -17.85 9.62 -1.02
CA ILE A 66 -17.36 11.00 -0.87
C ILE A 66 -17.92 11.88 -2.00
N ALA A 67 -19.23 12.13 -1.95
CA ALA A 67 -19.93 13.21 -2.66
C ALA A 67 -20.82 13.97 -1.65
#